data_AF-A0A914QC96-F1
#
_entry.id   AF-A0A914QC96-F1
#
_cell.length_a   1.000
_cell.length_b   1.000
_cell.length_c   1.000
_cell.angle_alpha   90.00
_cell.angle_beta   90.00
_cell.angle_gamma   90.00
#
_symmetry.space_group_name_H-M   'P 1'
#
loop_
_entity.id
_entity.type
_entity.pdbx_description
1 polymer ?
#
loop_
_entity_poly.entity_id
_entity_poly.type
_entity_poly.pdbx_seq_one_letter_code
_entity_poly.pdbx_strand_id
1 'polypeptide(L)'
;MKNPPPKEDTWAFQSIGSPFPDNPVKAMDQQNMYVALWYKHGKPIHGRAWNNGGVVECSFPYLKAELTGIKDLGGQIQILQYKGDHNTLGYWYEWIKYKDRFEKTDERQLLKYRKGGPLVGFLDNKTEEARFSHDGIAENLTGTILSDMWIIVRNLKDGPPGCECEQCMKNPGPRVMLNEWMDIRDGDPFPTRALVKALGQSLNTIAGQNPDQYVALWYKQGEPVMGRVWNEGGKVAANFGWFNNEYKSNVGSIQVLVELPDQIRGFDYAWKPFKEAAVFGEKEWHPVHVEYHKGDISPCVLTVEGGKQILGKVDVRNEHATVAFGGKEHIFVKEQSGRKAVASSSRSNPQETPPTKSEGQRLVEHQFKGAHDGRDEEQNKIGIKKSRMRNRNLQDLKVILFQEQKECGVATFTEIINDIAKLEWVICGAYCNPNYTFRHNLSSIILLTTSAEEVKRAMIEIKKGKIGIDDKGSFGYKGGFDLTNNLVNFVEDLGQLKSDHNLCKPLCRNFGIQVVSIMDW
;
A
#
# COMPACT_ATOMS: atom_id res chain seq x y z
N MET A 1 16.53 7.75 -33.37
CA MET A 1 17.88 8.37 -33.40
C MET A 1 18.58 8.02 -32.10
N LYS A 2 19.92 8.05 -32.05
CA LYS A 2 20.67 7.68 -30.84
C LYS A 2 20.61 8.84 -29.83
N ASN A 3 20.36 8.54 -28.56
CA ASN A 3 20.47 9.51 -27.46
C ASN A 3 21.85 10.19 -27.46
N PRO A 4 21.98 11.44 -26.95
CA PRO A 4 23.30 12.05 -26.77
C PRO A 4 24.16 11.24 -25.79
N PRO A 5 25.48 11.51 -25.71
CA PRO A 5 26.34 10.90 -24.70
C PRO A 5 25.75 11.06 -23.28
N PRO A 6 25.69 9.99 -22.48
CA PRO A 6 25.05 10.04 -21.17
C PRO A 6 25.85 10.90 -20.19
N LYS A 7 25.13 11.79 -19.51
CA LYS A 7 25.66 12.55 -18.36
C LYS A 7 25.76 11.67 -17.11
N GLU A 8 26.39 12.21 -16.07
CA GLU A 8 26.42 11.57 -14.75
C GLU A 8 25.08 11.70 -14.01
N ASP A 9 24.88 10.84 -13.02
CA ASP A 9 23.73 10.92 -12.12
C ASP A 9 23.83 12.19 -11.26
N THR A 10 22.71 12.89 -11.07
CA THR A 10 22.67 14.08 -10.21
C THR A 10 22.11 13.72 -8.84
N TRP A 11 22.89 14.01 -7.79
CA TRP A 11 22.53 13.78 -6.39
C TRP A 11 22.43 15.12 -5.66
N ALA A 12 21.20 15.61 -5.45
CA ALA A 12 20.99 16.90 -4.80
C ALA A 12 21.09 16.80 -3.29
N PHE A 13 21.96 17.63 -2.69
CA PHE A 13 21.98 17.81 -1.24
C PHE A 13 20.66 18.38 -0.74
N GLN A 14 20.14 17.76 0.29
CA GLN A 14 18.85 18.11 0.87
C GLN A 14 18.90 18.02 2.38
N SER A 15 18.46 19.09 3.04
CA SER A 15 18.32 19.11 4.49
C SER A 15 17.10 18.30 4.91
N ILE A 16 17.30 17.42 5.89
CA ILE A 16 16.21 16.65 6.51
C ILE A 16 15.26 17.65 7.20
N GLY A 17 13.95 17.49 7.03
CA GLY A 17 12.96 18.45 7.53
C GLY A 17 12.76 19.68 6.64
N SER A 18 13.30 19.69 5.42
CA SER A 18 12.99 20.68 4.38
C SER A 18 12.30 20.04 3.16
N PRO A 19 11.59 20.79 2.31
CA PRO A 19 10.95 20.25 1.10
C PRO A 19 11.95 19.54 0.17
N PHE A 20 11.47 18.55 -0.58
CA PHE A 20 12.25 17.83 -1.59
C PHE A 20 12.82 18.77 -2.66
N PRO A 21 13.99 18.43 -3.22
CA PRO A 21 14.55 19.17 -4.33
C PRO A 21 13.76 18.86 -5.62
N ASP A 22 14.04 19.56 -6.72
CA ASP A 22 13.34 19.36 -8.00
C ASP A 22 13.47 17.93 -8.53
N ASN A 23 12.41 17.40 -9.15
CA ASN A 23 12.39 16.12 -9.87
C ASN A 23 13.07 14.96 -9.12
N PRO A 24 12.69 14.68 -7.87
CA PRO A 24 13.24 13.56 -7.11
C PRO A 24 12.79 12.23 -7.74
N VAL A 25 13.69 11.25 -7.79
CA VAL A 25 13.38 9.94 -8.39
C VAL A 25 12.62 9.05 -7.40
N LYS A 26 11.37 8.71 -7.74
CA LYS A 26 10.54 7.76 -6.97
C LYS A 26 11.01 6.33 -7.16
N ALA A 27 10.84 5.53 -6.11
CA ALA A 27 10.90 4.09 -6.20
C ALA A 27 9.76 3.54 -7.08
N MET A 28 10.02 2.50 -7.86
CA MET A 28 9.01 1.91 -8.75
C MET A 28 7.75 1.49 -7.98
N ASP A 29 6.59 1.82 -8.55
CA ASP A 29 5.27 1.56 -7.99
C ASP A 29 5.05 2.16 -6.59
N GLN A 30 5.84 3.16 -6.19
CA GLN A 30 5.74 3.81 -4.90
C GLN A 30 5.18 5.21 -4.96
N GLN A 31 4.14 5.46 -4.17
CA GLN A 31 3.51 6.77 -4.09
C GLN A 31 4.40 7.79 -3.35
N ASN A 32 5.08 7.39 -2.28
CA ASN A 32 5.77 8.31 -1.36
C ASN A 32 7.14 7.78 -0.92
N MET A 33 7.90 7.20 -1.84
CA MET A 33 9.25 6.71 -1.55
C MET A 33 10.20 7.14 -2.65
N TYR A 34 11.33 7.73 -2.25
CA TYR A 34 12.33 8.32 -3.12
C TYR A 34 13.71 7.74 -2.83
N VAL A 35 14.56 7.70 -3.86
CA VAL A 35 15.92 7.16 -3.78
C VAL A 35 16.83 8.17 -3.08
N ALA A 36 17.45 7.74 -1.99
CA ALA A 36 18.30 8.59 -1.17
C ALA A 36 19.70 8.00 -0.97
N LEU A 37 20.66 8.88 -0.72
CA LEU A 37 22.07 8.57 -0.50
C LEU A 37 22.59 9.32 0.72
N TRP A 38 23.37 8.62 1.54
CA TRP A 38 24.03 9.15 2.71
C TRP A 38 25.48 8.66 2.76
N TYR A 39 26.36 9.43 3.39
CA TYR A 39 27.77 9.07 3.54
C TYR A 39 28.13 8.94 5.01
N LYS A 40 28.80 7.83 5.35
CA LYS A 40 29.39 7.61 6.67
C LYS A 40 30.86 7.22 6.51
N HIS A 41 31.76 8.04 7.05
CA HIS A 41 33.21 7.85 6.94
C HIS A 41 33.68 7.66 5.49
N GLY A 42 33.15 8.48 4.56
CA GLY A 42 33.47 8.42 3.13
C GLY A 42 32.85 7.25 2.36
N LYS A 43 32.04 6.39 3.00
CA LYS A 43 31.35 5.29 2.33
C LYS A 43 29.91 5.66 1.97
N PRO A 44 29.49 5.49 0.70
CA PRO A 44 28.12 5.73 0.28
C PRO A 44 27.19 4.61 0.77
N ILE A 45 26.04 4.99 1.30
CA ILE A 45 24.98 4.11 1.79
C ILE A 45 23.67 4.61 1.18
N HIS A 46 23.04 3.80 0.34
CA HIS A 46 21.71 4.14 -0.18
C HIS A 46 20.64 3.78 0.83
N GLY A 47 19.55 4.52 0.78
CA GLY A 47 18.37 4.34 1.62
C GLY A 47 17.16 4.97 0.96
N ARG A 48 16.17 5.31 1.78
CA ARG A 48 14.92 5.91 1.30
C ARG A 48 14.68 7.28 1.90
N ALA A 49 13.97 8.10 1.17
CA ALA A 49 13.31 9.29 1.67
C ALA A 49 11.80 9.23 1.40
N TRP A 50 11.00 9.93 2.19
CA TRP A 50 9.56 10.09 1.98
C TRP A 50 9.10 11.47 2.42
N ASN A 51 7.93 11.88 1.94
CA ASN A 51 7.27 13.12 2.33
C ASN A 51 6.47 12.90 3.62
N ASN A 52 6.71 13.73 4.61
CA ASN A 52 5.84 13.89 5.76
C ASN A 52 5.68 15.36 6.09
N GLY A 53 4.46 15.89 6.00
CA GLY A 53 4.17 17.31 6.23
C GLY A 53 4.83 18.24 5.21
N GLY A 54 5.13 17.75 4.01
CA GLY A 54 5.76 18.56 2.96
C GLY A 54 7.27 18.60 3.00
N VAL A 55 7.89 17.85 3.91
CA VAL A 55 9.34 17.84 4.12
C VAL A 55 9.91 16.44 4.03
N VAL A 56 11.22 16.37 3.82
CA VAL A 56 11.99 15.13 3.73
C VAL A 56 12.14 14.50 5.10
N GLU A 57 11.65 13.28 5.23
CA GLU A 57 12.11 12.29 6.20
C GLU A 57 12.84 11.17 5.46
N CYS A 58 13.66 10.39 6.17
CA CYS A 58 14.50 9.39 5.55
C CYS A 58 14.88 8.25 6.50
N SER A 59 15.38 7.16 5.92
CA SER A 59 15.83 5.97 6.64
C SER A 59 16.99 5.30 5.91
N PHE A 60 18.05 4.99 6.65
CA PHE A 60 19.24 4.31 6.15
C PHE A 60 19.62 3.13 7.05
N PRO A 61 20.01 1.97 6.47
CA PRO A 61 20.57 0.88 7.23
C PRO A 61 22.05 1.13 7.54
N TYR A 62 22.40 1.15 8.82
CA TYR A 62 23.79 1.24 9.25
C TYR A 62 24.09 0.22 10.35
N LEU A 63 25.04 -0.67 10.08
CA LEU A 63 25.32 -1.84 10.91
C LEU A 63 24.04 -2.67 11.09
N LYS A 64 23.50 -2.76 12.30
CA LYS A 64 22.26 -3.49 12.63
C LYS A 64 21.08 -2.57 12.97
N ALA A 65 21.24 -1.27 12.79
CA ALA A 65 20.28 -0.26 13.19
C ALA A 65 19.73 0.52 11.98
N GLU A 66 18.48 0.95 12.10
CA GLU A 66 17.89 1.97 11.25
C GLU A 66 18.28 3.36 11.76
N LEU A 67 18.80 4.21 10.87
CA LEU A 67 19.09 5.61 11.16
C LEU A 67 18.11 6.51 10.41
N THR A 68 17.35 7.32 11.15
CA THR A 68 16.34 8.26 10.62
C THR A 68 16.54 9.69 11.13
N GLY A 69 17.24 9.84 12.27
CA GLY A 69 17.37 11.11 12.96
C GLY A 69 18.38 12.07 12.33
N ILE A 70 18.04 13.36 12.33
CA ILE A 70 18.94 14.47 11.94
C ILE A 70 20.30 14.37 12.64
N LYS A 71 20.31 14.02 13.93
CA LYS A 71 21.53 13.89 14.74
C LYS A 71 22.43 12.75 14.27
N ASP A 72 21.84 11.62 13.87
CA ASP A 72 22.59 10.43 13.47
C ASP A 72 23.13 10.55 12.05
N LEU A 73 22.36 11.23 11.18
CA LEU A 73 22.65 11.39 9.76
C LEU A 73 23.46 12.64 9.42
N GLY A 74 23.64 13.57 10.37
CA GLY A 74 24.41 14.81 10.15
C GLY A 74 23.60 15.91 9.45
N GLY A 75 22.27 15.84 9.50
CA GLY A 75 21.33 16.86 9.05
C GLY A 75 21.08 17.00 7.55
N GLN A 76 21.94 16.45 6.69
CA GLN A 76 21.76 16.46 5.24
C GLN A 76 21.98 15.07 4.63
N ILE A 77 21.20 14.79 3.59
CA ILE A 77 21.31 13.61 2.74
C ILE A 77 21.33 14.06 1.28
N GLN A 78 21.50 13.14 0.35
CA GLN A 78 21.32 13.41 -1.06
C GLN A 78 20.10 12.66 -1.60
N ILE A 79 19.34 13.31 -2.48
CA ILE A 79 18.20 12.70 -3.19
C ILE A 79 18.58 12.59 -4.66
N LEU A 80 18.31 11.43 -5.26
CA LEU A 80 18.53 11.22 -6.69
C LEU A 80 17.60 12.13 -7.49
N GLN A 81 18.15 12.88 -8.45
CA GLN A 81 17.39 13.76 -9.32
C GLN A 81 17.41 13.28 -10.76
N TYR A 82 16.29 13.50 -11.45
CA TYR A 82 16.19 13.35 -12.89
C TYR A 82 15.54 14.61 -13.49
N LYS A 83 16.35 15.66 -13.65
CA LYS A 83 15.91 16.96 -14.18
C LYS A 83 16.25 17.07 -15.66
N GLY A 84 15.26 16.79 -16.50
CA GLY A 84 15.40 16.75 -17.96
C GLY A 84 14.73 15.51 -18.53
N ASP A 85 15.25 15.04 -19.65
CA ASP A 85 14.78 13.85 -20.36
C ASP A 85 15.94 13.10 -21.02
N HIS A 86 15.64 11.97 -21.67
CA HIS A 86 16.67 11.18 -22.34
C HIS A 86 17.35 11.92 -23.50
N ASN A 87 16.68 12.92 -24.10
CA ASN A 87 17.21 13.77 -25.17
C ASN A 87 18.22 14.80 -24.66
N THR A 88 18.17 15.16 -23.38
CA THR A 88 19.02 16.19 -22.76
C THR A 88 20.07 15.60 -21.82
N LEU A 89 19.81 14.41 -21.27
CA LEU A 89 20.68 13.71 -20.33
C LEU A 89 21.41 12.52 -20.96
N GLY A 90 20.92 11.99 -22.08
CA GLY A 90 21.50 10.82 -22.75
C GLY A 90 21.13 9.47 -22.11
N TYR A 91 20.29 9.49 -21.07
CA TYR A 91 19.78 8.31 -20.39
C TYR A 91 18.42 8.58 -19.74
N TRP A 92 17.72 7.54 -19.35
CA TRP A 92 16.60 7.57 -18.41
C TRP A 92 16.73 6.45 -17.38
N TYR A 93 16.09 6.58 -16.20
CA TYR A 93 16.15 5.55 -15.17
C TYR A 93 15.10 4.45 -15.40
N GLU A 94 15.56 3.22 -15.62
CA GLU A 94 14.74 2.02 -15.79
C GLU A 94 14.87 1.13 -14.55
N TRP A 95 13.77 0.60 -14.04
CA TRP A 95 13.82 -0.43 -13.00
C TRP A 95 13.78 -1.81 -13.66
N ILE A 96 14.78 -2.65 -13.39
CA ILE A 96 14.88 -4.03 -13.91
C ILE A 96 15.07 -5.02 -12.76
N LYS A 97 14.84 -6.32 -12.96
CA LYS A 97 15.18 -7.28 -11.91
C LYS A 97 16.70 -7.46 -11.82
N TYR A 98 17.19 -7.72 -10.62
CA TYR A 98 18.62 -7.90 -10.34
C TYR A 98 19.21 -9.05 -11.16
N LYS A 99 18.47 -10.14 -11.37
CA LYS A 99 18.93 -11.25 -12.22
C LYS A 99 19.20 -10.83 -13.68
N ASP A 100 18.52 -9.79 -14.16
CA ASP A 100 18.63 -9.28 -15.53
C ASP A 100 19.80 -8.28 -15.69
N ARG A 101 20.58 -8.03 -14.62
CA ARG A 101 21.66 -7.01 -14.60
C ARG A 101 22.81 -7.25 -15.58
N PHE A 102 22.96 -8.49 -16.05
CA PHE A 102 23.97 -8.87 -17.04
C PHE A 102 23.40 -8.90 -18.46
N GLU A 103 22.10 -8.68 -18.63
CA GLU A 103 21.47 -8.57 -19.94
C GLU A 103 21.57 -7.12 -20.45
N LYS A 104 21.88 -6.96 -21.74
CA LYS A 104 21.95 -5.65 -22.42
C LYS A 104 22.92 -4.66 -21.74
N THR A 105 24.08 -5.14 -21.28
CA THR A 105 25.11 -4.31 -20.63
C THR A 105 25.64 -3.17 -21.50
N ASP A 106 25.58 -3.32 -22.83
CA ASP A 106 25.97 -2.28 -23.79
C ASP A 106 24.94 -1.13 -23.85
N GLU A 107 23.75 -1.33 -23.27
CA GLU A 107 22.61 -0.41 -23.31
C GLU A 107 22.25 0.13 -21.92
N ARG A 108 22.80 -0.47 -20.85
CA ARG A 108 22.40 -0.23 -19.45
C ARG A 108 23.59 -0.03 -18.52
N GLN A 109 23.51 0.93 -17.60
CA GLN A 109 24.49 1.13 -16.51
C GLN A 109 23.82 0.99 -15.13
N LEU A 110 24.41 0.20 -14.23
CA LEU A 110 23.75 -0.26 -12.99
C LEU A 110 23.64 0.80 -11.88
N LEU A 111 22.47 0.80 -11.22
CA LEU A 111 22.08 1.39 -9.92
C LEU A 111 21.24 0.28 -9.18
N LYS A 112 20.80 0.32 -7.90
CA LYS A 112 20.34 -0.94 -7.18
C LYS A 112 19.16 -0.83 -6.18
N TYR A 113 18.32 -1.89 -5.97
CA TYR A 113 17.10 -1.98 -5.09
C TYR A 113 16.37 -3.40 -5.01
N ARG A 114 15.13 -3.57 -4.39
CA ARG A 114 14.30 -4.81 -4.12
C ARG A 114 12.73 -4.77 -4.27
N LYS A 115 12.06 -5.94 -4.44
CA LYS A 115 10.62 -6.21 -4.16
C LYS A 115 10.38 -7.03 -2.85
N GLY A 116 9.45 -6.60 -1.98
CA GLY A 116 9.01 -7.36 -0.79
C GLY A 116 8.00 -6.66 0.14
N GLY A 117 7.16 -5.78 -0.41
CA GLY A 117 6.79 -4.57 0.32
C GLY A 117 7.90 -3.55 0.06
N PRO A 118 7.56 -2.32 -0.37
CA PRO A 118 8.55 -1.47 -0.97
C PRO A 118 9.37 -0.78 0.11
N LEU A 119 10.59 -1.26 0.33
CA LEU A 119 11.58 -0.61 1.18
C LEU A 119 12.84 -0.40 0.35
N VAL A 120 13.24 0.86 0.11
CA VAL A 120 14.51 1.17 -0.55
C VAL A 120 15.66 1.01 0.45
N GLY A 121 16.66 0.24 0.03
CA GLY A 121 17.90 -0.06 0.73
C GLY A 121 19.08 -0.03 -0.23
N PHE A 122 20.18 -0.71 0.09
CA PHE A 122 21.36 -0.78 -0.79
C PHE A 122 21.90 -2.19 -0.93
N LEU A 123 22.59 -2.47 -2.05
CA LEU A 123 23.28 -3.74 -2.29
C LEU A 123 24.79 -3.50 -2.42
N ASP A 124 25.58 -4.11 -1.55
CA ASP A 124 27.05 -4.12 -1.64
C ASP A 124 27.49 -5.13 -2.72
N ASN A 125 28.17 -4.66 -3.77
CA ASN A 125 28.65 -5.53 -4.85
C ASN A 125 29.79 -6.46 -4.42
N LYS A 126 30.53 -6.12 -3.36
CA LYS A 126 31.68 -6.92 -2.92
C LYS A 126 31.20 -8.17 -2.17
N THR A 127 30.16 -8.00 -1.36
CA THR A 127 29.62 -9.08 -0.53
C THR A 127 28.34 -9.70 -1.10
N GLU A 128 27.78 -9.10 -2.15
CA GLU A 128 26.43 -9.41 -2.66
C GLU A 128 25.39 -9.46 -1.53
N GLU A 129 25.46 -8.48 -0.63
CA GLU A 129 24.54 -8.32 0.51
C GLU A 129 23.68 -7.08 0.33
N ALA A 130 22.36 -7.29 0.26
CA ALA A 130 21.38 -6.22 0.29
C ALA A 130 20.98 -5.89 1.72
N ARG A 131 20.94 -4.61 2.08
CA ARG A 131 20.55 -4.12 3.40
C ARG A 131 19.36 -3.19 3.33
N PHE A 132 18.41 -3.37 4.25
CA PHE A 132 17.17 -2.59 4.35
C PHE A 132 16.98 -2.15 5.79
N SER A 133 16.58 -0.90 6.00
CA SER A 133 16.22 -0.39 7.33
C SER A 133 14.72 -0.33 7.50
N HIS A 134 14.18 -0.72 8.65
CA HIS A 134 12.78 -0.52 9.03
C HIS A 134 12.61 -0.83 10.51
N ASP A 135 11.58 -0.28 11.15
CA ASP A 135 11.19 -0.60 12.52
C ASP A 135 12.35 -0.59 13.55
N GLY A 136 13.32 0.32 13.37
CA GLY A 136 14.51 0.44 14.22
C GLY A 136 15.64 -0.55 13.90
N ILE A 137 15.45 -1.49 12.96
CA ILE A 137 16.41 -2.54 12.61
C ILE A 137 17.00 -2.35 11.21
N ALA A 138 18.15 -2.98 10.98
CA ALA A 138 18.68 -3.23 9.63
C ALA A 138 18.67 -4.73 9.32
N GLU A 139 17.92 -5.12 8.30
CA GLU A 139 17.84 -6.47 7.76
C GLU A 139 18.86 -6.64 6.62
N ASN A 140 19.55 -7.79 6.60
CA ASN A 140 20.48 -8.17 5.53
C ASN A 140 19.96 -9.40 4.77
N LEU A 141 20.06 -9.36 3.44
CA LEU A 141 19.64 -10.43 2.54
C LEU A 141 20.73 -10.75 1.52
N THR A 142 20.91 -12.04 1.23
CA THR A 142 21.97 -12.54 0.33
C THR A 142 21.45 -13.70 -0.53
N GLY A 143 22.14 -13.99 -1.64
CA GLY A 143 21.88 -15.18 -2.46
C GLY A 143 20.70 -15.03 -3.41
N THR A 144 19.99 -16.13 -3.68
CA THR A 144 18.98 -16.20 -4.76
C THR A 144 17.76 -15.32 -4.53
N ILE A 145 17.48 -14.93 -3.28
CA ILE A 145 16.41 -13.97 -2.96
C ILE A 145 16.65 -12.61 -3.63
N LEU A 146 17.91 -12.28 -3.96
CA LEU A 146 18.26 -11.07 -4.67
C LEU A 146 17.74 -11.07 -6.11
N SER A 147 17.53 -12.22 -6.75
CA SER A 147 17.25 -12.31 -8.20
C SER A 147 16.01 -11.54 -8.66
N ASP A 148 14.94 -11.55 -7.88
CA ASP A 148 13.69 -10.84 -8.21
C ASP A 148 13.58 -9.45 -7.53
N MET A 149 14.68 -8.97 -6.95
CA MET A 149 14.81 -7.60 -6.44
C MET A 149 14.94 -6.62 -7.61
N TRP A 150 14.26 -5.48 -7.56
CA TRP A 150 14.32 -4.49 -8.64
C TRP A 150 15.49 -3.57 -8.47
N ILE A 151 16.36 -3.38 -9.45
CA ILE A 151 17.45 -2.42 -9.42
C ILE A 151 17.17 -1.29 -10.42
N ILE A 152 17.69 -0.09 -10.16
CA ILE A 152 17.62 1.00 -11.16
C ILE A 152 18.77 0.80 -12.15
N VAL A 153 18.60 1.13 -13.42
CA VAL A 153 19.69 1.25 -14.38
C VAL A 153 19.50 2.51 -15.20
N ARG A 154 20.60 3.12 -15.65
CA ARG A 154 20.53 4.10 -16.74
C ARG A 154 20.33 3.35 -18.04
N ASN A 155 19.18 3.52 -18.67
CA ASN A 155 18.93 3.04 -20.02
C ASN A 155 19.37 4.11 -21.02
N LEU A 156 20.29 3.74 -21.92
CA LEU A 156 20.93 4.66 -22.87
C LEU A 156 20.23 4.67 -24.24
N LYS A 157 19.19 3.86 -24.42
CA LYS A 157 18.44 3.73 -25.66
C LYS A 157 17.01 4.21 -25.51
N ASP A 158 16.52 4.79 -26.60
CA ASP A 158 15.16 5.27 -26.74
C ASP A 158 14.73 6.16 -25.56
N GLY A 159 13.42 6.33 -25.34
CA GLY A 159 12.86 7.04 -24.20
C GLY A 159 12.06 6.11 -23.28
N PRO A 160 11.73 6.56 -22.05
CA PRO A 160 10.92 5.78 -21.13
C PRO A 160 9.51 5.53 -21.69
N PRO A 161 8.81 4.46 -21.25
CA PRO A 161 7.37 4.32 -21.45
C PRO A 161 6.64 5.58 -20.95
N GLY A 162 5.72 6.11 -21.75
CA GLY A 162 5.00 7.34 -21.43
C GLY A 162 5.78 8.65 -21.67
N CYS A 163 6.95 8.62 -22.31
CA CYS A 163 7.66 9.84 -22.69
C CYS A 163 6.83 10.68 -23.68
N GLU A 164 6.59 11.94 -23.34
CA GLU A 164 5.80 12.90 -24.14
C GLU A 164 6.65 13.70 -25.14
N CYS A 165 7.94 13.37 -25.31
CA CYS A 165 8.79 14.07 -26.27
C CYS A 165 8.34 13.78 -27.71
N GLU A 166 8.61 14.71 -28.63
CA GLU A 166 8.19 14.60 -30.03
C GLU A 166 8.66 13.29 -30.70
N GLN A 167 9.81 12.76 -30.29
CA GLN A 167 10.36 11.53 -30.85
C GLN A 167 9.61 10.29 -30.36
N CYS A 168 9.31 10.21 -29.06
CA CYS A 168 8.59 9.09 -28.46
C CYS A 168 7.11 9.08 -28.85
N MET A 169 6.49 10.25 -29.00
CA MET A 169 5.09 10.35 -29.42
C MET A 169 4.84 9.85 -30.86
N LYS A 170 5.88 9.77 -31.71
CA LYS A 170 5.77 9.17 -33.06
C LYS A 170 5.65 7.65 -33.03
N ASN A 171 6.20 7.00 -32.01
CA ASN A 171 6.15 5.55 -31.82
C ASN A 171 5.93 5.26 -30.33
N PRO A 172 4.70 5.50 -29.82
CA PRO A 172 4.43 5.34 -28.40
C PRO A 172 4.66 3.89 -27.98
N GLY A 173 5.31 3.71 -26.82
CA GLY A 173 5.48 2.40 -26.20
C GLY A 173 4.17 1.85 -25.63
N PRO A 174 4.24 0.79 -24.80
CA PRO A 174 3.09 0.30 -24.06
C PRO A 174 2.37 1.43 -23.29
N ARG A 175 1.04 1.41 -23.31
CA ARG A 175 0.22 2.41 -22.60
C ARG A 175 0.47 2.32 -21.08
N VAL A 176 0.53 3.49 -20.44
CA VAL A 176 0.78 3.64 -19.00
C VAL A 176 -0.49 3.31 -18.23
N MET A 177 -0.41 2.35 -17.31
CA MET A 177 -1.54 1.87 -16.49
C MET A 177 -1.53 2.41 -15.05
N LEU A 178 -0.60 3.31 -14.73
CA LEU A 178 -0.46 3.93 -13.40
C LEU A 178 -0.82 5.41 -13.45
N ASN A 179 -1.36 5.93 -12.34
CA ASN A 179 -1.59 7.36 -12.16
C ASN A 179 -0.26 8.11 -12.19
N GLU A 180 -0.16 9.16 -13.01
CA GLU A 180 1.03 10.00 -13.10
C GLU A 180 0.96 11.11 -12.03
N TRP A 181 1.88 11.05 -11.07
CA TRP A 181 1.97 12.01 -9.96
C TRP A 181 3.27 12.81 -10.05
N MET A 182 3.15 14.08 -10.42
CA MET A 182 4.28 14.98 -10.54
C MET A 182 4.61 15.63 -9.19
N ASP A 183 5.86 15.52 -8.74
CA ASP A 183 6.35 16.20 -7.55
C ASP A 183 6.56 17.69 -7.80
N ILE A 184 6.04 18.53 -6.92
CA ILE A 184 6.16 19.99 -6.98
C ILE A 184 6.11 20.57 -5.57
N ARG A 185 6.56 21.81 -5.37
CA ARG A 185 6.40 22.52 -4.09
C ARG A 185 5.38 23.64 -4.19
N ASP A 186 4.75 23.94 -3.07
CA ASP A 186 4.01 25.18 -2.89
C ASP A 186 4.91 26.39 -3.22
N GLY A 187 4.40 27.30 -4.06
CA GLY A 187 5.15 28.46 -4.56
C GLY A 187 6.03 28.23 -5.79
N ASP A 188 6.20 26.99 -6.27
CA ASP A 188 6.86 26.73 -7.56
C ASP A 188 6.01 27.31 -8.72
N PRO A 189 6.60 27.55 -9.91
CA PRO A 189 5.82 27.92 -11.10
C PRO A 189 4.68 26.93 -11.37
N PHE A 190 3.50 27.45 -11.71
CA PHE A 190 2.36 26.59 -12.00
C PHE A 190 2.65 25.69 -13.21
N PRO A 191 2.36 24.38 -13.15
CA PRO A 191 2.73 23.44 -14.21
C PRO A 191 2.09 23.76 -15.56
N THR A 192 2.82 23.46 -16.63
CA THR A 192 2.30 23.52 -18.01
C THR A 192 1.70 22.19 -18.48
N ARG A 193 2.04 21.06 -17.84
CA ARG A 193 1.41 19.76 -18.10
C ARG A 193 -0.06 19.79 -17.73
N ALA A 194 -0.88 19.03 -18.45
CA ALA A 194 -2.31 18.91 -18.17
C ALA A 194 -2.52 18.27 -16.78
N LEU A 195 -3.24 18.96 -15.91
CA LEU A 195 -3.57 18.49 -14.56
C LEU A 195 -5.03 18.06 -14.50
N VAL A 196 -5.35 17.06 -13.68
CA VAL A 196 -6.73 16.61 -13.47
C VAL A 196 -7.53 17.69 -12.73
N LYS A 197 -8.35 18.43 -13.48
CA LYS A 197 -9.21 19.51 -12.97
C LYS A 197 -10.48 18.94 -12.32
N ALA A 198 -10.89 19.53 -11.21
CA ALA A 198 -12.12 19.20 -10.51
C ALA A 198 -13.34 19.30 -11.45
N LEU A 199 -14.09 18.19 -11.60
CA LEU A 199 -15.21 18.05 -12.53
C LEU A 199 -14.91 18.39 -14.01
N GLY A 200 -13.63 18.54 -14.39
CA GLY A 200 -13.24 19.01 -15.73
C GLY A 200 -13.67 20.46 -16.03
N GLN A 201 -14.06 21.25 -15.02
CA GLN A 201 -14.63 22.59 -15.22
C GLN A 201 -14.29 23.55 -14.07
N SER A 202 -14.59 24.83 -14.23
CA SER A 202 -14.55 25.80 -13.12
C SER A 202 -15.71 25.52 -12.16
N LEU A 203 -15.42 25.41 -10.87
CA LEU A 203 -16.41 25.10 -9.85
C LEU A 203 -17.23 26.34 -9.47
N ASN A 204 -18.52 26.15 -9.17
CA ASN A 204 -19.30 27.13 -8.40
C ASN A 204 -18.85 27.06 -6.93
N THR A 205 -17.67 27.60 -6.62
CA THR A 205 -17.04 27.43 -5.31
C THR A 205 -17.45 28.51 -4.29
N ILE A 206 -17.05 28.29 -3.05
CA ILE A 206 -17.28 29.24 -1.93
C ILE A 206 -16.44 30.51 -2.11
N ALA A 207 -16.86 31.61 -1.50
CA ALA A 207 -16.16 32.89 -1.61
C ALA A 207 -14.71 32.78 -1.11
N GLY A 208 -13.78 33.44 -1.83
CA GLY A 208 -12.35 33.46 -1.50
C GLY A 208 -11.58 32.20 -1.90
N GLN A 209 -12.21 31.22 -2.53
CA GLN A 209 -11.53 30.07 -3.14
C GLN A 209 -11.47 30.22 -4.66
N ASN A 210 -10.40 29.72 -5.27
CA ASN A 210 -10.28 29.71 -6.73
C ASN A 210 -11.28 28.69 -7.33
N PRO A 211 -12.07 29.05 -8.34
CA PRO A 211 -12.95 28.12 -9.07
C PRO A 211 -12.20 26.98 -9.78
N ASP A 212 -10.98 27.22 -10.22
CA ASP A 212 -10.15 26.27 -10.97
C ASP A 212 -9.25 25.49 -10.01
N GLN A 213 -9.76 24.34 -9.55
CA GLN A 213 -9.11 23.48 -8.56
C GLN A 213 -8.63 22.19 -9.23
N TYR A 214 -7.42 21.75 -8.88
CA TYR A 214 -6.79 20.55 -9.43
C TYR A 214 -6.39 19.58 -8.32
N VAL A 215 -6.41 18.28 -8.64
CA VAL A 215 -6.11 17.21 -7.68
C VAL A 215 -4.66 17.27 -7.23
N ALA A 216 -4.47 17.28 -5.91
CA ALA A 216 -3.17 17.19 -5.28
C ALA A 216 -3.17 16.22 -4.10
N LEU A 217 -1.99 15.67 -3.81
CA LEU A 217 -1.72 14.75 -2.72
C LEU A 217 -0.60 15.31 -1.85
N TRP A 218 -0.82 15.23 -0.55
CA TRP A 218 0.13 15.57 0.51
C TRP A 218 0.21 14.43 1.51
N TYR A 219 1.14 14.51 2.45
CA TYR A 219 1.26 13.54 3.53
C TYR A 219 1.35 14.25 4.87
N LYS A 220 0.70 13.69 5.90
CA LYS A 220 0.83 14.20 7.27
C LYS A 220 0.76 13.03 8.26
N GLN A 221 1.80 12.90 9.08
CA GLN A 221 1.99 11.76 9.99
C GLN A 221 1.87 10.40 9.27
N GLY A 222 2.43 10.33 8.05
CA GLY A 222 2.37 9.14 7.21
C GLY A 222 1.02 8.88 6.53
N GLU A 223 -0.02 9.68 6.78
CA GLU A 223 -1.32 9.55 6.14
C GLU A 223 -1.35 10.29 4.79
N PRO A 224 -1.86 9.69 3.71
CA PRO A 224 -2.12 10.41 2.46
C PRO A 224 -3.30 11.37 2.64
N VAL A 225 -3.13 12.60 2.18
CA VAL A 225 -4.13 13.67 2.28
C VAL A 225 -4.37 14.24 0.89
N MET A 226 -5.49 13.86 0.27
CA MET A 226 -5.94 14.50 -0.97
C MET A 226 -6.44 15.92 -0.65
N GLY A 227 -6.16 16.84 -1.56
CA GLY A 227 -6.56 18.23 -1.45
C GLY A 227 -6.60 18.89 -2.82
N ARG A 228 -6.33 20.19 -2.84
CA ARG A 228 -6.43 20.98 -4.06
C ARG A 228 -5.26 21.93 -4.24
N VAL A 229 -4.91 22.15 -5.50
CA VAL A 229 -4.03 23.25 -5.93
C VAL A 229 -4.75 24.15 -6.92
N TRP A 230 -4.28 25.39 -7.05
CA TRP A 230 -4.72 26.34 -8.06
C TRP A 230 -3.54 27.24 -8.48
N ASN A 231 -3.72 27.94 -9.60
CA ASN A 231 -2.75 28.93 -10.07
C ASN A 231 -3.01 30.26 -9.35
N GLU A 232 -2.06 30.70 -8.54
CA GLU A 232 -2.06 31.98 -7.85
C GLU A 232 -0.90 32.84 -8.37
N GLY A 233 -1.20 33.71 -9.35
CA GLY A 233 -0.20 34.63 -9.91
C GLY A 233 0.94 33.92 -10.66
N GLY A 234 0.67 32.81 -11.34
CA GLY A 234 1.66 32.01 -12.04
C GLY A 234 2.38 30.98 -11.17
N LYS A 235 1.99 30.87 -9.89
CA LYS A 235 2.60 29.93 -8.93
C LYS A 235 1.57 28.93 -8.40
N VAL A 236 2.06 27.79 -7.94
CA VAL A 236 1.28 26.81 -7.21
C VAL A 236 0.90 27.37 -5.86
N ALA A 237 -0.39 27.40 -5.57
CA ALA A 237 -0.92 27.52 -4.22
C ALA A 237 -1.74 26.27 -3.89
N ALA A 238 -1.71 25.84 -2.63
CA ALA A 238 -2.28 24.57 -2.21
C ALA A 238 -3.09 24.67 -0.91
N ASN A 239 -4.02 23.72 -0.73
CA ASN A 239 -4.86 23.63 0.45
C ASN A 239 -5.26 22.17 0.77
N PHE A 240 -5.03 21.78 2.03
CA PHE A 240 -5.31 20.43 2.54
C PHE A 240 -6.06 20.49 3.88
N GLY A 241 -6.95 19.52 4.08
CA GLY A 241 -7.65 19.31 5.35
C GLY A 241 -7.18 18.06 6.03
N TRP A 242 -6.71 18.18 7.28
CA TRP A 242 -6.33 17.02 8.07
C TRP A 242 -6.46 17.30 9.56
N PHE A 243 -7.06 16.33 10.28
CA PHE A 243 -7.23 16.36 11.74
C PHE A 243 -7.87 17.66 12.24
N ASN A 244 -9.00 18.06 11.65
CA ASN A 244 -9.76 19.28 11.95
C ASN A 244 -9.06 20.61 11.58
N ASN A 245 -7.87 20.56 10.99
CA ASN A 245 -7.10 21.74 10.63
C ASN A 245 -7.10 21.98 9.12
N GLU A 246 -7.11 23.25 8.73
CA GLU A 246 -6.80 23.68 7.36
C GLU A 246 -5.31 24.00 7.25
N TYR A 247 -4.65 23.42 6.25
CA TYR A 247 -3.27 23.70 5.90
C TYR A 247 -3.25 24.42 4.56
N LYS A 248 -3.00 25.73 4.62
CA LYS A 248 -2.88 26.62 3.47
C LYS A 248 -1.55 27.35 3.54
N SER A 249 -0.85 27.41 2.41
CA SER A 249 0.48 28.02 2.27
C SER A 249 1.58 27.31 3.08
N ASN A 250 2.82 27.33 2.59
CA ASN A 250 3.98 26.67 3.19
C ASN A 250 3.79 25.16 3.42
N VAL A 251 3.00 24.50 2.58
CA VAL A 251 2.77 23.04 2.69
C VAL A 251 3.92 22.21 2.14
N GLY A 252 4.99 22.86 1.66
CA GLY A 252 6.23 22.24 1.19
C GLY A 252 6.02 21.43 -0.08
N SER A 253 6.62 20.24 -0.14
CA SER A 253 6.46 19.30 -1.24
C SER A 253 5.07 18.66 -1.25
N ILE A 254 4.49 18.59 -2.44
CA ILE A 254 3.22 17.95 -2.74
C ILE A 254 3.35 17.17 -4.05
N GLN A 255 2.32 16.42 -4.39
CA GLN A 255 2.21 15.76 -5.69
C GLN A 255 0.94 16.22 -6.37
N VAL A 256 0.99 16.53 -7.66
CA VAL A 256 -0.19 16.90 -8.46
C VAL A 256 -0.49 15.81 -9.48
N LEU A 257 -1.78 15.50 -9.65
CA LEU A 257 -2.21 14.46 -10.57
C LEU A 257 -2.21 14.98 -12.00
N VAL A 258 -1.41 14.34 -12.85
CA VAL A 258 -1.27 14.68 -14.26
C VAL A 258 -2.20 13.80 -15.10
N GLU A 259 -2.83 14.44 -16.08
CA GLU A 259 -3.55 13.75 -17.14
C GLU A 259 -2.60 13.50 -18.31
N LEU A 260 -2.16 12.26 -18.48
CA LEU A 260 -1.33 11.87 -19.61
C LEU A 260 -2.11 12.01 -20.94
N PRO A 261 -1.44 12.30 -22.06
CA PRO A 261 -2.07 12.27 -23.39
C PRO A 261 -2.71 10.93 -23.75
N ASP A 262 -3.80 10.98 -24.51
CA ASP A 262 -4.59 9.81 -24.95
C ASP A 262 -3.75 8.74 -25.63
N GLN A 263 -2.71 9.12 -26.38
CA GLN A 263 -1.87 8.19 -27.13
C GLN A 263 -1.03 7.29 -26.22
N ILE A 264 -0.75 7.72 -24.98
CA ILE A 264 0.13 7.01 -24.06
C ILE A 264 -0.57 6.51 -22.79
N ARG A 265 -1.75 7.04 -22.44
CA ARG A 265 -2.48 6.59 -21.25
C ARG A 265 -3.27 5.32 -21.53
N GLY A 266 -3.27 4.42 -20.56
CA GLY A 266 -4.01 3.16 -20.62
C GLY A 266 -5.39 3.20 -19.98
N PHE A 267 -5.81 4.36 -19.47
CA PHE A 267 -7.08 4.56 -18.80
C PHE A 267 -7.52 6.03 -18.91
N ASP A 268 -8.83 6.27 -18.83
CA ASP A 268 -9.42 7.61 -18.81
C ASP A 268 -9.86 8.00 -17.40
N TYR A 269 -9.81 9.29 -17.07
CA TYR A 269 -10.40 9.83 -15.84
C TYR A 269 -11.84 10.28 -16.06
N ALA A 270 -12.70 10.07 -15.06
CA ALA A 270 -14.01 10.69 -14.97
C ALA A 270 -14.37 11.00 -13.52
N TRP A 271 -15.21 12.01 -13.32
CA TRP A 271 -15.78 12.31 -12.02
C TRP A 271 -17.14 11.60 -11.90
N LYS A 272 -17.24 10.64 -10.99
CA LYS A 272 -18.43 9.80 -10.81
C LYS A 272 -19.15 10.12 -9.50
N PRO A 273 -20.50 10.14 -9.48
CA PRO A 273 -21.25 10.23 -8.24
C PRO A 273 -20.76 9.19 -7.23
N PHE A 274 -20.69 9.54 -5.95
CA PHE A 274 -20.15 8.64 -4.92
C PHE A 274 -20.79 7.25 -4.94
N LYS A 275 -22.11 7.17 -5.17
CA LYS A 275 -22.84 5.89 -5.23
C LYS A 275 -22.37 4.96 -6.35
N GLU A 276 -21.90 5.50 -7.47
CA GLU A 276 -21.32 4.71 -8.56
C GLU A 276 -19.88 4.31 -8.23
N ALA A 277 -19.11 5.24 -7.64
CA ALA A 277 -17.71 5.03 -7.27
C ALA A 277 -17.52 4.05 -6.11
N ALA A 278 -18.47 4.03 -5.16
CA ALA A 278 -18.44 3.24 -3.92
C ALA A 278 -18.99 1.81 -4.08
N VAL A 279 -19.38 1.40 -5.28
CA VAL A 279 -19.75 0.00 -5.54
C VAL A 279 -18.54 -0.90 -5.27
N PHE A 280 -18.75 -1.99 -4.54
CA PHE A 280 -17.76 -3.04 -4.31
C PHE A 280 -17.90 -4.14 -5.37
N GLY A 281 -16.79 -4.77 -5.76
CA GLY A 281 -16.79 -5.85 -6.76
C GLY A 281 -16.46 -5.38 -8.17
N GLU A 282 -17.01 -6.07 -9.18
CA GLU A 282 -16.81 -5.72 -10.58
C GLU A 282 -17.47 -4.38 -10.89
N LYS A 283 -16.64 -3.40 -11.25
CA LYS A 283 -17.08 -2.10 -11.71
C LYS A 283 -16.19 -1.63 -12.84
N GLU A 284 -16.79 -0.85 -13.72
CA GLU A 284 -16.08 -0.26 -14.85
C GLU A 284 -15.18 0.90 -14.40
N TRP A 285 -15.62 1.65 -13.38
CA TRP A 285 -14.94 2.84 -12.88
C TRP A 285 -14.39 2.61 -11.48
N HIS A 286 -13.06 2.67 -11.35
CA HIS A 286 -12.37 2.51 -10.08
C HIS A 286 -11.99 3.88 -9.52
N PRO A 287 -12.32 4.22 -8.26
CA PRO A 287 -11.86 5.45 -7.65
C PRO A 287 -10.34 5.56 -7.75
N VAL A 288 -9.82 6.72 -8.14
CA VAL A 288 -8.40 7.01 -7.93
C VAL A 288 -8.15 6.97 -6.43
N HIS A 289 -7.23 6.13 -5.97
CA HIS A 289 -6.97 5.97 -4.54
C HIS A 289 -5.48 5.89 -4.24
N VAL A 290 -5.13 6.31 -3.03
CA VAL A 290 -3.85 6.00 -2.41
C VAL A 290 -4.15 5.11 -1.21
N GLU A 291 -3.55 3.92 -1.22
CA GLU A 291 -3.76 2.93 -0.17
C GLU A 291 -3.15 3.38 1.16
N TYR A 292 -3.90 3.14 2.24
CA TYR A 292 -3.42 3.37 3.59
C TYR A 292 -4.14 2.45 4.58
N HIS A 293 -3.44 1.99 5.62
CA HIS A 293 -3.96 0.97 6.52
C HIS A 293 -5.22 1.41 7.31
N LYS A 294 -5.47 2.71 7.46
CA LYS A 294 -6.71 3.24 8.07
C LYS A 294 -7.88 3.37 7.08
N GLY A 295 -7.61 3.31 5.78
CA GLY A 295 -8.58 3.49 4.72
C GLY A 295 -7.97 4.14 3.48
N ASP A 296 -8.40 3.69 2.31
CA ASP A 296 -7.94 4.22 1.02
C ASP A 296 -8.50 5.63 0.80
N ILE A 297 -7.65 6.57 0.42
CA ILE A 297 -8.04 7.98 0.25
C ILE A 297 -8.15 8.32 -1.24
N SER A 298 -9.30 8.85 -1.64
CA SER A 298 -9.61 9.27 -3.01
C SER A 298 -9.87 10.79 -3.10
N PRO A 299 -9.59 11.43 -4.25
CA PRO A 299 -9.99 12.81 -4.48
C PRO A 299 -11.51 12.90 -4.71
N CYS A 300 -12.16 13.89 -4.10
CA CYS A 300 -13.59 14.13 -4.32
C CYS A 300 -13.94 15.62 -4.36
N VAL A 301 -14.96 15.95 -5.14
CA VAL A 301 -15.64 17.26 -5.06
C VAL A 301 -16.85 17.11 -4.16
N LEU A 302 -16.90 17.91 -3.10
CA LEU A 302 -18.03 17.97 -2.17
C LEU A 302 -18.92 19.16 -2.50
N THR A 303 -20.23 18.94 -2.44
CA THR A 303 -21.24 20.00 -2.45
C THR A 303 -21.53 20.44 -1.01
N VAL A 304 -21.14 21.65 -0.64
CA VAL A 304 -21.33 22.25 0.69
C VAL A 304 -22.58 23.14 0.71
N GLU A 305 -22.81 23.84 1.83
CA GLU A 305 -23.97 24.71 2.02
C GLU A 305 -24.12 25.75 0.89
N GLY A 306 -25.37 26.03 0.49
CA GLY A 306 -25.65 26.93 -0.63
C GLY A 306 -25.35 26.36 -2.02
N GLY A 307 -25.16 25.04 -2.14
CA GLY A 307 -24.90 24.35 -3.41
C GLY A 307 -23.51 24.61 -3.98
N LYS A 308 -22.57 25.08 -3.14
CA LYS A 308 -21.21 25.39 -3.53
C LYS A 308 -20.36 24.14 -3.62
N GLN A 309 -19.37 24.13 -4.50
CA GLN A 309 -18.52 22.98 -4.79
C GLN A 309 -17.07 23.24 -4.36
N ILE A 310 -16.41 22.23 -3.80
CA ILE A 310 -15.02 22.35 -3.36
C ILE A 310 -14.32 20.98 -3.39
N LEU A 311 -13.08 20.95 -3.87
CA LEU A 311 -12.24 19.75 -3.97
C LEU A 311 -11.57 19.45 -2.62
N GLY A 312 -11.63 18.18 -2.22
CA GLY A 312 -11.01 17.62 -1.02
C GLY A 312 -10.82 16.11 -1.14
N LYS A 313 -11.02 15.40 -0.03
CA LYS A 313 -10.76 13.95 0.07
C LYS A 313 -11.98 13.16 0.51
N VAL A 314 -12.05 11.90 0.10
CA VAL A 314 -13.00 10.92 0.62
C VAL A 314 -12.32 9.59 0.87
N ASP A 315 -12.63 8.99 2.01
CA ASP A 315 -12.47 7.57 2.22
C ASP A 315 -13.74 6.88 1.73
N VAL A 316 -13.63 6.20 0.59
CA VAL A 316 -14.79 5.60 -0.09
C VAL A 316 -15.38 4.46 0.73
N ARG A 317 -14.54 3.69 1.43
CA ARG A 317 -15.00 2.52 2.20
C ARG A 317 -15.68 2.94 3.49
N ASN A 318 -15.15 3.98 4.14
CA ASN A 318 -15.67 4.48 5.41
C ASN A 318 -16.71 5.61 5.23
N GLU A 319 -17.08 5.95 3.99
CA GLU A 319 -18.01 7.02 3.63
C GLU A 319 -17.71 8.37 4.33
N HIS A 320 -16.43 8.69 4.44
CA HIS A 320 -15.93 9.83 5.20
C HIS A 320 -15.25 10.83 4.28
N ALA A 321 -15.91 11.94 3.99
CA ALA A 321 -15.43 12.96 3.08
C ALA A 321 -15.11 14.26 3.83
N THR A 322 -14.02 14.93 3.45
CA THR A 322 -13.61 16.19 4.09
C THR A 322 -13.06 17.20 3.09
N VAL A 323 -13.26 18.48 3.40
CA VAL A 323 -12.73 19.64 2.66
C VAL A 323 -12.27 20.70 3.65
N ALA A 324 -11.20 21.40 3.33
CA ALA A 324 -10.68 22.46 4.19
C ALA A 324 -10.96 23.86 3.63
N PHE A 325 -11.51 24.73 4.48
CA PHE A 325 -11.73 26.15 4.23
C PHE A 325 -12.11 26.88 5.52
N GLY A 326 -11.80 28.18 5.61
CA GLY A 326 -12.24 29.02 6.74
C GLY A 326 -11.56 28.68 8.08
N GLY A 327 -10.30 28.26 8.03
CA GLY A 327 -9.43 27.91 9.16
C GLY A 327 -9.60 26.49 9.68
N LYS A 328 -10.43 25.64 9.05
CA LYS A 328 -10.72 24.29 9.56
C LYS A 328 -10.98 23.26 8.45
N GLU A 329 -10.85 21.99 8.81
CA GLU A 329 -11.37 20.88 8.03
C GLU A 329 -12.86 20.67 8.37
N HIS A 330 -13.70 20.61 7.33
CA HIS A 330 -15.12 20.32 7.43
C HIS A 330 -15.35 18.86 7.06
N ILE A 331 -16.04 18.14 7.94
CA ILE A 331 -16.20 16.69 7.86
C ILE A 331 -17.65 16.34 7.52
N PHE A 332 -17.81 15.42 6.57
CA PHE A 332 -19.10 14.88 6.11
C PHE A 332 -19.04 13.35 6.24
N VAL A 333 -20.08 12.75 6.83
CA VAL A 333 -20.15 11.32 7.10
C VAL A 333 -21.41 10.68 6.52
N LYS A 334 -21.30 9.40 6.12
CA LYS A 334 -22.41 8.53 5.70
C LYS A 334 -23.29 9.16 4.60
N GLU A 335 -24.58 9.35 4.90
CA GLU A 335 -25.61 9.86 3.99
C GLU A 335 -25.25 11.23 3.39
N GLN A 336 -24.48 12.05 4.10
CA GLN A 336 -24.01 13.33 3.58
C GLN A 336 -22.94 13.14 2.50
N SER A 337 -21.98 12.24 2.73
CA SER A 337 -20.94 11.90 1.75
C SER A 337 -21.56 11.27 0.50
N GLY A 338 -22.45 10.28 0.69
CA GLY A 338 -23.07 9.55 -0.41
C GLY A 338 -24.01 10.35 -1.30
N ARG A 339 -24.51 11.51 -0.83
CA ARG A 339 -25.33 12.44 -1.63
C ARG A 339 -24.54 13.59 -2.24
N LYS A 340 -23.44 14.01 -1.60
CA LYS A 340 -22.79 15.29 -1.91
C LYS A 340 -21.42 15.15 -2.58
N ALA A 341 -20.83 13.95 -2.57
CA ALA A 341 -19.50 13.72 -3.14
C ALA A 341 -19.57 13.19 -4.59
N VAL A 342 -18.66 13.69 -5.40
CA VAL A 342 -18.30 13.13 -6.71
C VAL A 342 -16.83 12.74 -6.63
N ALA A 343 -16.52 11.45 -6.77
CA ALA A 343 -15.16 10.93 -6.67
C ALA A 343 -14.50 10.90 -8.06
N SER A 344 -13.19 11.17 -8.11
CA SER A 344 -12.42 10.90 -9.32
C SER A 344 -12.24 9.39 -9.47
N SER A 345 -12.54 8.88 -10.66
CA SER A 345 -12.41 7.47 -11.01
C SER A 345 -11.66 7.30 -12.32
N SER A 346 -11.00 6.17 -12.49
CA SER A 346 -10.38 5.74 -13.75
C SER A 346 -11.06 4.50 -14.33
N ARG A 347 -11.02 4.38 -15.66
CA ARG A 347 -11.46 3.20 -16.40
C ARG A 347 -10.40 2.81 -17.40
N SER A 348 -9.99 1.54 -17.40
CA SER A 348 -9.03 1.02 -18.38
C SER A 348 -9.56 1.09 -19.81
N ASN A 349 -8.71 1.54 -20.73
CA ASN A 349 -9.02 1.54 -22.15
C ASN A 349 -8.86 0.12 -22.71
N PRO A 350 -9.74 -0.32 -23.63
CA PRO A 350 -9.55 -1.58 -24.32
C PRO A 350 -8.14 -1.60 -24.95
N GLN A 351 -7.39 -2.68 -24.75
CA GLN A 351 -6.15 -2.86 -25.51
C GLN A 351 -6.54 -2.99 -26.99
N GLU A 352 -6.19 -1.99 -27.80
CA GLU A 352 -6.15 -2.17 -29.24
C GLU A 352 -5.14 -3.28 -29.51
N THR A 353 -5.61 -4.39 -30.06
CA THR A 353 -4.72 -5.41 -30.63
C THR A 353 -3.77 -4.69 -31.58
N PRO A 354 -2.44 -4.88 -31.47
CA PRO A 354 -1.52 -4.29 -32.43
C PRO A 354 -1.99 -4.66 -33.83
N PRO A 355 -1.91 -3.75 -34.82
CA PRO A 355 -2.22 -4.12 -36.19
C PRO A 355 -1.38 -5.35 -36.54
N THR A 356 -2.06 -6.42 -36.94
CA THR A 356 -1.42 -7.62 -37.49
C THR A 356 -0.38 -7.16 -38.50
N LYS A 357 0.88 -7.56 -38.26
CA LYS A 357 2.05 -7.22 -39.06
C LYS A 357 1.66 -7.13 -40.54
N SER A 358 1.87 -5.96 -41.14
CA SER A 358 1.79 -5.75 -42.58
C SER A 358 2.56 -6.86 -43.32
N GLU A 359 2.01 -7.32 -44.44
CA GLU A 359 2.45 -8.45 -45.28
C GLU A 359 3.92 -8.43 -45.80
N GLY A 360 4.74 -7.48 -45.38
CA GLY A 360 6.17 -7.38 -45.72
C GLY A 360 7.12 -8.29 -44.93
N GLN A 361 6.65 -9.07 -43.95
CA GLN A 361 7.49 -9.96 -43.12
C GLN A 361 7.28 -11.46 -43.35
N ARG A 362 6.64 -11.87 -44.46
CA ARG A 362 6.45 -13.29 -44.81
C ARG A 362 7.53 -13.91 -45.71
N LEU A 363 8.62 -13.21 -46.00
CA LEU A 363 9.66 -13.67 -46.95
C LEU A 363 10.95 -14.23 -46.32
N VAL A 364 10.98 -14.54 -45.03
CA VAL A 364 12.21 -15.08 -44.38
C VAL A 364 12.01 -16.45 -43.69
N GLU A 365 10.84 -17.08 -43.80
CA GLU A 365 10.61 -18.43 -43.23
C GLU A 365 10.56 -19.56 -44.28
N HIS A 366 11.02 -19.30 -45.51
CA HIS A 366 11.08 -20.30 -46.59
C HIS A 366 12.51 -20.74 -46.94
N GLN A 367 13.42 -20.77 -45.98
CA GLN A 367 14.70 -21.48 -46.10
C GLN A 367 15.08 -22.03 -44.73
N PHE A 368 14.62 -23.23 -44.38
CA PHE A 368 15.24 -24.20 -43.45
C PHE A 368 14.21 -25.29 -43.12
N LYS A 369 13.82 -26.08 -44.14
CA LYS A 369 13.25 -27.42 -43.93
C LYS A 369 13.80 -28.35 -44.99
N GLY A 370 14.90 -29.02 -44.64
CA GLY A 370 15.47 -30.13 -45.37
C GLY A 370 16.26 -31.00 -44.39
N ALA A 371 15.95 -32.31 -44.42
CA ALA A 371 16.64 -33.42 -43.78
C ALA A 371 16.42 -33.60 -42.26
N HIS A 372 15.54 -34.52 -41.84
CA HIS A 372 15.88 -35.95 -41.78
C HIS A 372 14.69 -36.82 -41.35
N ASP A 373 14.59 -37.96 -42.01
CA ASP A 373 13.63 -39.05 -41.86
C ASP A 373 13.69 -39.80 -40.52
N GLY A 374 12.51 -40.29 -40.10
CA GLY A 374 12.23 -41.73 -40.03
C GLY A 374 12.58 -42.48 -38.73
N ARG A 375 11.54 -42.83 -37.94
CA ARG A 375 10.99 -44.20 -37.82
C ARG A 375 10.08 -44.37 -36.59
N ASP A 376 8.85 -44.81 -36.90
CA ASP A 376 8.06 -45.94 -36.38
C ASP A 376 7.57 -46.01 -34.92
N GLU A 377 6.24 -45.89 -34.84
CA GLU A 377 5.23 -46.71 -34.14
C GLU A 377 5.67 -47.80 -33.14
N GLU A 378 5.04 -47.83 -31.94
CA GLU A 378 4.19 -48.96 -31.52
C GLU A 378 3.28 -48.61 -30.32
N GLN A 379 2.00 -49.00 -30.39
CA GLN A 379 1.01 -48.93 -29.31
C GLN A 379 1.07 -50.20 -28.44
N ASN A 380 0.93 -50.09 -27.10
CA ASN A 380 -0.08 -50.89 -26.37
C ASN A 380 -0.27 -50.52 -24.88
N LYS A 381 -1.55 -50.33 -24.56
CA LYS A 381 -2.31 -50.63 -23.33
C LYS A 381 -1.55 -51.13 -22.09
N ILE A 382 -1.80 -50.49 -20.95
CA ILE A 382 -2.21 -51.11 -19.67
C ILE A 382 -3.09 -50.11 -18.91
N GLY A 383 -4.33 -50.51 -18.62
CA GLY A 383 -5.23 -49.81 -17.71
C GLY A 383 -5.04 -50.32 -16.29
N ILE A 384 -4.87 -49.41 -15.32
CA ILE A 384 -5.02 -49.70 -13.90
C ILE A 384 -5.84 -48.56 -13.25
N LYS A 385 -7.01 -48.96 -12.73
CA LYS A 385 -7.85 -48.19 -11.81
C LYS A 385 -7.02 -47.76 -10.59
N LYS A 386 -7.02 -46.47 -10.26
CA LYS A 386 -6.72 -46.01 -8.88
C LYS A 386 -7.81 -45.08 -8.37
N SER A 387 -8.26 -45.45 -7.18
CA SER A 387 -9.33 -44.89 -6.38
C SER A 387 -9.02 -43.47 -5.89
N ARG A 388 -10.07 -42.65 -5.84
CA ARG A 388 -10.12 -41.35 -5.16
C ARG A 388 -9.79 -41.50 -3.68
N MET A 389 -8.69 -40.92 -3.23
CA MET A 389 -8.57 -40.35 -1.88
C MET A 389 -8.37 -38.84 -2.02
N ARG A 390 -9.34 -38.08 -1.51
CA ARG A 390 -9.27 -36.62 -1.45
C ARG A 390 -8.41 -36.24 -0.24
N ASN A 391 -7.24 -35.67 -0.49
CA ASN A 391 -6.65 -34.72 0.45
C ASN A 391 -7.55 -33.48 0.45
N ARG A 392 -8.30 -33.25 1.53
CA ARG A 392 -8.97 -31.96 1.75
C ARG A 392 -7.98 -31.03 2.44
N ASN A 393 -7.77 -29.89 1.81
CA ASN A 393 -6.95 -28.78 2.28
C ASN A 393 -7.56 -28.15 3.55
N LEU A 394 -6.69 -27.78 4.49
CA LEU A 394 -6.92 -26.84 5.59
C LEU A 394 -7.14 -25.41 5.04
N GLN A 395 -8.26 -25.16 4.35
CA GLN A 395 -8.56 -23.81 3.82
C GLN A 395 -9.79 -23.13 4.44
N ASP A 396 -10.48 -23.72 5.41
CA ASP A 396 -11.74 -23.15 5.92
C ASP A 396 -11.70 -22.78 7.42
N LEU A 397 -10.67 -22.08 7.87
CA LEU A 397 -10.69 -21.39 9.17
C LEU A 397 -11.18 -19.95 8.96
N LYS A 398 -12.47 -19.71 9.19
CA LYS A 398 -13.07 -18.36 9.24
C LYS A 398 -13.00 -17.83 10.68
N VAL A 399 -12.18 -16.81 10.90
CA VAL A 399 -12.22 -16.00 12.13
C VAL A 399 -13.25 -14.90 11.92
N ILE A 400 -14.31 -14.88 12.74
CA ILE A 400 -15.32 -13.81 12.72
C ILE A 400 -15.14 -12.96 13.97
N LEU A 401 -14.73 -11.70 13.79
CA LEU A 401 -14.66 -10.69 14.85
C LEU A 401 -15.94 -9.86 14.83
N PHE A 402 -16.67 -9.80 15.94
CA PHE A 402 -17.85 -8.97 16.09
C PHE A 402 -17.54 -7.73 16.95
N GLN A 403 -17.95 -6.55 16.46
CA GLN A 403 -17.94 -5.29 17.21
C GLN A 403 -19.37 -4.77 17.25
N GLU A 404 -20.01 -4.83 18.42
CA GLU A 404 -21.41 -4.40 18.57
C GLU A 404 -21.47 -2.96 19.12
N GLN A 405 -22.03 -2.04 18.34
CA GLN A 405 -22.58 -0.77 18.84
C GLN A 405 -24.11 -0.87 18.83
N LYS A 406 -24.73 -0.59 19.98
CA LYS A 406 -26.16 -0.80 20.28
C LYS A 406 -27.12 -0.07 19.34
N GLU A 407 -28.10 -0.82 18.82
CA GLU A 407 -29.56 -0.69 19.05
C GLU A 407 -30.30 -1.45 17.93
N CYS A 408 -30.58 -2.75 18.11
CA CYS A 408 -31.47 -3.51 17.23
C CYS A 408 -32.22 -4.60 18.01
N GLY A 409 -33.51 -4.77 17.68
CA GLY A 409 -34.46 -5.63 18.39
C GLY A 409 -34.19 -7.13 18.25
N VAL A 410 -34.77 -7.88 19.19
CA VAL A 410 -34.61 -9.31 19.51
C VAL A 410 -34.69 -10.30 18.32
N ALA A 411 -35.21 -9.87 17.16
CA ALA A 411 -35.41 -10.74 16.00
C ALA A 411 -34.11 -11.07 15.22
N THR A 412 -33.10 -10.19 15.19
CA THR A 412 -31.87 -10.42 14.41
C THR A 412 -30.85 -11.33 15.11
N PHE A 413 -30.94 -11.49 16.43
CA PHE A 413 -29.97 -12.29 17.20
C PHE A 413 -30.19 -13.80 17.04
N THR A 414 -31.44 -14.23 16.84
CA THR A 414 -31.81 -15.65 16.66
C THR A 414 -31.34 -16.19 15.30
N GLU A 415 -31.33 -15.35 14.27
CA GLU A 415 -30.82 -15.71 12.93
C GLU A 415 -29.29 -15.90 12.94
N ILE A 416 -28.57 -15.05 13.67
CA ILE A 416 -27.11 -15.15 13.85
C ILE A 416 -26.71 -16.45 14.58
N ILE A 417 -27.48 -16.86 15.61
CA ILE A 417 -27.22 -18.11 16.35
C ILE A 417 -27.42 -19.35 15.47
N ASN A 418 -28.41 -19.34 14.57
CA ASN A 418 -28.68 -20.47 13.67
C ASN A 418 -27.58 -20.67 12.62
N ASP A 419 -26.82 -19.63 12.29
CA ASP A 419 -25.66 -19.73 11.40
C ASP A 419 -24.37 -20.15 12.12
N ILE A 420 -24.22 -19.78 13.40
CA ILE A 420 -23.11 -20.25 14.26
C ILE A 420 -23.21 -21.76 14.53
N ALA A 421 -24.42 -22.31 14.64
CA ALA A 421 -24.65 -23.75 14.89
C ALA A 421 -24.17 -24.69 13.76
N LYS A 422 -23.73 -24.14 12.61
CA LYS A 422 -23.23 -24.90 11.45
C LYS A 422 -21.70 -25.04 11.42
N LEU A 423 -20.98 -24.47 12.39
CA LEU A 423 -19.52 -24.44 12.43
C LEU A 423 -18.98 -25.43 13.46
N GLU A 424 -17.98 -26.24 13.07
CA GLU A 424 -17.33 -27.22 13.96
C GLU A 424 -16.41 -26.59 15.02
N TRP A 425 -15.97 -25.33 14.82
CA TRP A 425 -15.10 -24.59 15.73
C TRP A 425 -15.47 -23.10 15.74
N VAL A 426 -15.50 -22.47 16.92
CA VAL A 426 -15.81 -21.04 17.07
C VAL A 426 -14.79 -20.37 18.00
N ILE A 427 -14.22 -19.25 17.55
CA ILE A 427 -13.40 -18.35 18.39
C ILE A 427 -14.19 -17.06 18.55
N CYS A 428 -14.61 -16.73 19.78
CA CYS A 428 -15.29 -15.49 20.10
C CYS A 428 -14.38 -14.59 20.94
N GLY A 429 -14.23 -13.32 20.53
CA GLY A 429 -13.61 -12.26 21.33
C GLY A 429 -14.65 -11.18 21.66
N ALA A 430 -14.67 -10.70 22.90
CA ALA A 430 -15.52 -9.59 23.33
C ALA A 430 -14.65 -8.37 23.70
N TYR A 431 -15.04 -7.18 23.26
CA TYR A 431 -14.36 -5.92 23.56
C TYR A 431 -15.23 -5.06 24.48
N CYS A 432 -14.67 -4.54 25.58
CA CYS A 432 -15.37 -3.61 26.48
C CYS A 432 -15.08 -2.14 26.10
N ASN A 433 -16.10 -1.29 26.26
CA ASN A 433 -16.18 0.11 25.84
C ASN A 433 -15.19 1.04 26.62
N PRO A 434 -14.52 2.05 25.99
CA PRO A 434 -13.48 2.86 26.64
C PRO A 434 -13.96 3.98 27.58
N ASN A 435 -15.26 4.18 27.79
CA ASN A 435 -15.76 5.33 28.57
C ASN A 435 -15.68 5.19 30.11
N TYR A 436 -14.78 4.34 30.64
CA TYR A 436 -14.46 4.29 32.07
C TYR A 436 -12.96 4.49 32.28
N THR A 437 -12.63 5.57 32.99
CA THR A 437 -11.28 5.94 33.39
C THR A 437 -10.74 4.98 34.46
N PHE A 438 -10.04 3.93 34.02
CA PHE A 438 -9.05 3.24 34.84
C PHE A 438 -7.83 2.89 33.97
N ARG A 439 -6.63 3.21 34.48
CA ARG A 439 -5.35 2.92 33.82
C ARG A 439 -5.02 1.42 33.92
N HIS A 440 -4.49 0.89 32.82
CA HIS A 440 -3.79 -0.40 32.62
C HIS A 440 -4.56 -1.59 32.02
N ASN A 441 -3.93 -2.15 30.97
CA ASN A 441 -4.05 -3.45 30.29
C ASN A 441 -5.41 -3.89 29.72
N LEU A 442 -5.52 -3.79 28.38
CA LEU A 442 -6.47 -4.56 27.57
C LEU A 442 -6.15 -6.06 27.70
N SER A 443 -7.08 -6.82 28.27
CA SER A 443 -7.00 -8.29 28.32
C SER A 443 -8.09 -8.86 27.41
N SER A 444 -7.70 -9.60 26.37
CA SER A 444 -8.63 -10.33 25.50
C SER A 444 -8.99 -11.68 26.13
N ILE A 445 -10.27 -12.03 26.20
CA ILE A 445 -10.72 -13.37 26.60
C ILE A 445 -10.83 -14.23 25.33
N ILE A 446 -10.14 -15.37 25.31
CA ILE A 446 -10.28 -16.39 24.26
C ILE A 446 -10.95 -17.60 24.90
N LEU A 447 -12.15 -17.94 24.45
CA LEU A 447 -12.83 -19.18 24.82
C LEU A 447 -12.59 -20.21 23.70
N LEU A 448 -11.99 -21.34 24.04
CA LEU A 448 -11.86 -22.50 23.16
C LEU A 448 -12.81 -23.59 23.67
N THR A 449 -13.88 -23.86 22.93
CA THR A 449 -14.76 -25.01 23.19
C THR A 449 -15.24 -25.57 21.86
N THR A 450 -15.51 -26.88 21.85
CA THR A 450 -16.08 -27.62 20.72
C THR A 450 -17.62 -27.59 20.73
N SER A 451 -18.26 -26.90 21.68
CA SER A 451 -19.71 -26.89 21.85
C SER A 451 -20.27 -25.47 21.91
N ALA A 452 -21.10 -25.12 20.93
CA ALA A 452 -21.79 -23.83 20.86
C ALA A 452 -22.67 -23.57 22.09
N GLU A 453 -23.21 -24.61 22.72
CA GLU A 453 -24.11 -24.48 23.87
C GLU A 453 -23.36 -24.15 25.18
N GLU A 454 -22.07 -24.49 25.25
CA GLU A 454 -21.19 -24.09 26.36
C GLU A 454 -20.77 -22.62 26.23
N VAL A 455 -20.46 -22.14 25.02
CA VAL A 455 -20.21 -20.71 24.75
C VAL A 455 -21.42 -19.88 25.19
N LYS A 456 -22.62 -20.32 24.82
CA LYS A 456 -23.87 -19.65 25.15
C LYS A 456 -24.09 -19.55 26.66
N ARG A 457 -23.83 -20.62 27.42
CA ARG A 457 -23.91 -20.60 28.89
C ARG A 457 -22.86 -19.69 29.52
N ALA A 458 -21.61 -19.74 29.05
CA ALA A 458 -20.53 -18.90 29.56
C ALA A 458 -20.83 -17.40 29.35
N MET A 459 -21.34 -17.02 28.16
CA MET A 459 -21.70 -15.63 27.88
C MET A 459 -22.90 -15.14 28.72
N ILE A 460 -23.85 -16.01 29.03
CA ILE A 460 -24.98 -15.68 29.92
C ILE A 460 -24.49 -15.41 31.35
N GLU A 461 -23.55 -16.20 31.88
CA GLU A 461 -23.05 -16.01 33.25
C GLU A 461 -22.08 -14.81 33.37
N ILE A 462 -21.31 -14.49 32.33
CA ILE A 462 -20.54 -13.24 32.23
C ILE A 462 -21.49 -12.03 32.26
N LYS A 463 -22.58 -12.07 31.49
CA LYS A 463 -23.58 -10.98 31.44
C LYS A 463 -24.33 -10.80 32.76
N LYS A 464 -24.40 -11.85 33.59
CA LYS A 464 -24.97 -11.82 34.95
C LYS A 464 -23.96 -11.35 36.02
N GLY A 465 -22.71 -11.06 35.66
CA GLY A 465 -21.70 -10.52 36.57
C GLY A 465 -21.16 -11.53 37.59
N LYS A 466 -21.30 -12.84 37.33
CA LYS A 466 -20.88 -13.90 38.27
C LYS A 466 -19.43 -14.36 38.10
N ILE A 467 -18.78 -13.93 37.01
CA ILE A 467 -17.37 -14.17 36.71
C ILE A 467 -16.68 -12.80 36.72
N GLY A 468 -15.72 -12.62 37.62
CA GLY A 468 -14.92 -11.40 37.74
C GLY A 468 -13.43 -11.70 37.71
N ILE A 469 -12.65 -10.72 37.28
CA ILE A 469 -11.18 -10.71 37.34
C ILE A 469 -10.81 -9.98 38.62
N ASP A 470 -10.01 -10.60 39.49
CA ASP A 470 -9.51 -9.90 40.67
C ASP A 470 -8.37 -8.92 40.30
N ASP A 471 -7.96 -8.10 41.26
CA ASP A 471 -6.95 -7.06 41.08
C ASP A 471 -5.55 -7.62 40.73
N LYS A 472 -5.40 -8.95 40.70
CA LYS A 472 -4.18 -9.68 40.34
C LYS A 472 -4.29 -10.41 39.01
N GLY A 473 -5.39 -10.24 38.26
CA GLY A 473 -5.59 -10.87 36.96
C GLY A 473 -5.96 -12.36 37.03
N SER A 474 -6.37 -12.86 38.20
CA SER A 474 -6.78 -14.26 38.39
C SER A 474 -8.31 -14.38 38.30
N PHE A 475 -8.81 -15.47 37.70
CA PHE A 475 -10.24 -15.73 37.56
C PHE A 475 -10.80 -16.41 38.82
N GLY A 476 -11.86 -15.85 39.40
CA GLY A 476 -12.56 -16.44 40.56
C GLY A 476 -14.08 -16.39 40.40
N TYR A 477 -14.75 -17.50 40.70
CA TYR A 477 -16.22 -17.61 40.68
C TYR A 477 -16.80 -17.14 42.02
N LYS A 478 -17.70 -16.15 42.03
CA LYS A 478 -18.41 -15.72 43.24
C LYS A 478 -19.76 -16.42 43.35
N GLY A 479 -19.82 -17.47 44.15
CA GLY A 479 -21.06 -18.13 44.58
C GLY A 479 -21.01 -19.63 44.34
N GLY A 480 -20.93 -20.40 45.43
CA GLY A 480 -20.84 -21.86 45.42
C GLY A 480 -21.98 -22.51 44.63
N PHE A 481 -21.61 -23.11 43.49
CA PHE A 481 -22.41 -24.09 42.78
C PHE A 481 -21.43 -25.11 42.19
N ASP A 482 -21.70 -26.38 42.45
CA ASP A 482 -20.79 -27.48 42.15
C ASP A 482 -21.00 -27.95 40.71
N LEU A 483 -19.95 -27.84 39.90
CA LEU A 483 -19.85 -28.39 38.54
C LEU A 483 -18.78 -29.49 38.51
N THR A 484 -18.69 -30.29 39.59
CA THR A 484 -18.00 -31.56 39.59
C THR A 484 -18.75 -32.53 38.68
N ASN A 485 -18.26 -32.69 37.45
CA ASN A 485 -18.01 -34.01 36.86
C ASN A 485 -17.41 -33.95 35.44
N ASN A 486 -17.37 -32.79 34.77
CA ASN A 486 -16.78 -32.69 33.42
C ASN A 486 -15.56 -31.78 33.27
N LEU A 487 -15.13 -31.07 34.32
CA LEU A 487 -13.89 -30.26 34.28
C LEU A 487 -12.68 -30.93 34.96
N VAL A 488 -12.89 -31.97 35.77
CA VAL A 488 -11.82 -32.65 36.53
C VAL A 488 -10.92 -33.49 35.61
N ASN A 489 -11.47 -34.07 34.54
CA ASN A 489 -10.66 -34.88 33.60
C ASN A 489 -9.73 -34.03 32.71
N PHE A 490 -9.98 -32.73 32.56
CA PHE A 490 -9.12 -31.87 31.73
C PHE A 490 -7.86 -31.40 32.46
N VAL A 491 -7.90 -31.31 33.80
CA VAL A 491 -6.76 -30.87 34.61
C VAL A 491 -5.80 -32.02 34.91
N GLU A 492 -6.29 -33.26 35.00
CA GLU A 492 -5.42 -34.45 35.14
C GLU A 492 -4.67 -34.77 33.84
N ASP A 493 -5.30 -34.59 32.66
CA ASP A 493 -4.63 -34.80 31.37
C ASP A 493 -3.54 -33.75 31.06
N LEU A 494 -3.69 -32.51 31.56
CA LEU A 494 -2.64 -31.49 31.49
C LEU A 494 -1.46 -31.77 32.44
N GLY A 495 -1.71 -32.53 33.52
CA GLY A 495 -0.67 -33.04 34.43
C GLY A 495 0.21 -34.11 33.77
N GLN A 496 -0.33 -34.90 32.84
CA GLN A 496 0.42 -35.94 32.11
C GLN A 496 1.19 -35.42 30.88
N LEU A 497 0.82 -34.26 30.34
CA LEU A 497 1.61 -33.55 29.32
C LEU A 497 2.90 -32.92 29.85
N LYS A 498 3.08 -32.85 31.19
CA LYS A 498 4.33 -32.41 31.83
C LYS A 498 5.47 -33.44 31.72
N SER A 499 5.18 -34.70 31.41
CA SER A 499 6.19 -35.77 31.36
C SER A 499 6.77 -36.10 29.97
N ASP A 500 6.29 -35.49 28.87
CA ASP A 500 6.85 -35.73 27.53
C ASP A 500 7.46 -34.47 26.90
N HIS A 501 8.59 -34.05 27.47
CA HIS A 501 9.32 -32.84 27.10
C HIS A 501 10.05 -32.91 25.73
N ASN A 502 9.78 -33.92 24.90
CA ASN A 502 10.45 -34.14 23.60
C ASN A 502 9.54 -34.19 22.36
N LEU A 503 8.21 -34.05 22.49
CA LEU A 503 7.29 -34.09 21.34
C LEU A 503 6.80 -32.72 20.83
N CYS A 504 6.94 -31.64 21.61
CA CYS A 504 6.41 -30.30 21.23
C CYS A 504 7.41 -29.35 20.53
N LYS A 505 8.63 -29.79 20.21
CA LYS A 505 9.61 -28.96 19.47
C LYS A 505 9.30 -28.74 17.97
N PRO A 506 8.65 -29.65 17.23
CA PRO A 506 8.37 -29.43 15.81
C PRO A 506 7.19 -28.47 15.55
N LEU A 507 6.17 -28.46 16.42
CA LEU A 507 4.96 -27.65 16.24
C LEU A 507 5.16 -26.16 16.57
N CYS A 508 6.00 -25.84 17.56
CA CYS A 508 6.22 -24.45 17.99
C CYS A 508 7.12 -23.65 17.03
N ARG A 509 7.92 -24.32 16.18
CA ARG A 509 8.77 -23.64 15.18
C ARG A 509 8.01 -23.13 13.95
N ASN A 510 6.86 -23.72 13.60
CA ASN A 510 6.11 -23.33 12.40
C ASN A 510 5.17 -22.13 12.60
N PHE A 511 4.90 -21.73 13.85
CA PHE A 511 3.96 -20.64 14.15
C PHE A 511 4.58 -19.45 14.90
N GLY A 512 5.90 -19.45 15.14
CA GLY A 512 6.59 -18.29 15.72
C GLY A 512 6.11 -17.89 17.13
N ILE A 513 5.57 -18.82 17.92
CA ILE A 513 5.09 -18.55 19.28
C ILE A 513 6.25 -18.77 20.27
N GLN A 514 6.60 -17.72 21.01
CA GLN A 514 7.48 -17.81 22.18
C GLN A 514 6.67 -18.24 23.40
N VAL A 515 7.05 -19.35 24.04
CA VAL A 515 6.55 -19.71 25.37
C VAL A 515 7.43 -19.00 26.40
N VAL A 516 6.88 -17.98 27.07
CA VAL A 516 7.55 -17.34 28.21
C VAL A 516 7.20 -18.15 29.46
N SER A 517 8.21 -18.80 30.05
CA SER A 517 8.11 -19.40 31.38
C SER A 517 8.12 -18.28 32.42
N ILE A 518 7.09 -18.23 33.27
CA ILE A 518 7.15 -17.46 34.51
C ILE A 518 7.82 -18.39 35.54
N MET A 519 9.05 -18.04 35.91
CA MET A 519 9.70 -18.58 37.11
C MET A 519 9.19 -17.79 38.33
N ASP A 520 8.96 -18.55 39.41
CA ASP A 520 8.44 -18.15 40.71
C ASP A 520 8.96 -16.81 41.25
N TRP A 521 8.04 -15.87 41.54
CA TRP A 521 8.16 -14.83 42.59
C TRP A 521 6.78 -14.53 43.19
#